data_AF-A0A849FIX3-F1
#
_entry.id   AF-A0A849FIX3-F1
#
_cell.length_a   1.000
_cell.length_b   1.000
_cell.length_c   1.000
_cell.angle_alpha   90.00
_cell.angle_beta   90.00
_cell.angle_gamma   90.00
#
_symmetry.space_group_name_H-M   'P 1'
#
loop_
_entity.id
_entity.type
_entity.pdbx_description
1 polymer ?
#
loop_
_entity_poly.entity_id
_entity_poly.type
_entity_poly.pdbx_seq_one_letter_code
_entity_poly.pdbx_strand_id
1 'polypeptide(L)'
;MESERTNTNICEVSIILINYNSSEYSIKCIERVLEITSNSLSYEIIIVDNASKKEDFALLKSSLAQLNNDKVSLYRSRINTGFGGGNMHGVQFAKGKKDSIYLWRIA
;
A
#
# COMPACT_ATOMS: atom_id res chain seq x y z
N MET A 1 -23.85 -32.26 -7.77
CA MET A 1 -23.76 -31.53 -6.50
C MET A 1 -22.77 -30.41 -6.72
N GLU A 2 -23.29 -29.25 -7.10
CA GLU A 2 -22.52 -28.01 -7.29
C GLU A 2 -21.92 -27.64 -5.91
N SER A 3 -20.60 -27.71 -5.77
CA SER A 3 -19.95 -27.27 -4.54
C SER A 3 -20.05 -25.76 -4.45
N GLU A 4 -20.73 -25.25 -3.42
CA GLU A 4 -20.78 -23.85 -3.06
C GLU A 4 -19.36 -23.27 -3.00
N ARG A 5 -18.98 -22.47 -4.00
CA ARG A 5 -17.79 -21.62 -3.88
C ARG A 5 -18.15 -20.57 -2.85
N THR A 6 -17.59 -20.69 -1.65
CA THR A 6 -17.58 -19.61 -0.67
C THR A 6 -17.09 -18.35 -1.38
N ASN A 7 -17.93 -17.33 -1.43
CA ASN A 7 -17.61 -16.05 -2.05
C ASN A 7 -16.62 -15.31 -1.13
N THR A 8 -15.37 -15.76 -1.10
CA THR A 8 -14.29 -15.01 -0.48
C THR A 8 -14.13 -13.75 -1.32
N ASN A 9 -14.31 -12.58 -0.72
CA ASN A 9 -13.94 -11.30 -1.32
C ASN A 9 -12.43 -11.33 -1.58
N ILE A 10 -12.05 -11.85 -2.74
CA ILE A 10 -10.66 -11.94 -3.18
C ILE A 10 -10.23 -10.52 -3.50
N CYS A 11 -9.17 -10.05 -2.85
CA CYS A 11 -8.46 -8.85 -3.30
C CYS A 11 -7.88 -9.15 -4.68
N GLU A 12 -8.28 -8.36 -5.67
CA GLU A 12 -7.85 -8.56 -7.06
C GLU A 12 -6.50 -7.90 -7.32
N VAL A 13 -6.20 -6.78 -6.65
CA VAL A 13 -4.99 -5.99 -6.89
C VAL A 13 -4.38 -5.51 -5.58
N SER A 14 -3.10 -5.80 -5.36
CA SER A 14 -2.33 -5.20 -4.26
C SER A 14 -1.36 -4.16 -4.81
N ILE A 15 -1.50 -2.92 -4.36
CA ILE A 15 -0.63 -1.79 -4.75
C ILE A 15 0.38 -1.57 -3.62
N ILE A 16 1.66 -1.77 -3.90
CA ILE A 16 2.74 -1.54 -2.93
C ILE A 16 3.43 -0.23 -3.29
N LEU A 17 3.41 0.71 -2.36
CA LEU A 17 4.06 2.01 -2.48
C LEU A 17 5.20 2.12 -1.46
N ILE A 18 6.43 2.27 -1.94
CA ILE A 18 7.56 2.60 -1.07
C ILE A 18 7.64 4.11 -0.85
N ASN A 19 7.72 4.52 0.41
CA ASN A 19 8.03 5.89 0.84
C ASN A 19 9.46 6.00 1.38
N TYR A 20 10.20 7.04 0.99
CA TYR A 20 11.47 7.41 1.64
C TYR A 20 11.69 8.93 1.58
N ASN A 21 11.46 9.62 2.70
CA ASN A 21 11.59 11.08 2.83
C ASN A 21 10.77 11.87 1.79
N SER A 22 9.60 11.35 1.41
CA SER A 22 8.76 11.88 0.34
C SER A 22 7.27 11.76 0.68
N SER A 23 6.93 11.85 1.97
CA SER A 23 5.58 11.61 2.49
C SER A 23 4.50 12.42 1.79
N GLU A 24 4.73 13.69 1.48
CA GLU A 24 3.77 14.55 0.78
C GLU A 24 3.35 13.99 -0.58
N TYR A 25 4.29 13.43 -1.34
CA TYR A 25 3.97 12.83 -2.63
C TYR A 25 3.25 11.50 -2.46
N SER A 26 3.68 10.69 -1.49
CA SER A 26 3.01 9.43 -1.13
C SER A 26 1.55 9.66 -0.76
N ILE A 27 1.27 10.66 0.07
CA ILE A 27 -0.09 11.03 0.47
C ILE A 27 -0.92 11.42 -0.75
N LYS A 28 -0.45 12.36 -1.58
CA LYS A 28 -1.15 12.80 -2.80
C LYS A 28 -1.42 11.66 -3.77
N CYS A 29 -0.49 10.73 -3.92
CA CYS A 29 -0.71 9.56 -4.75
C CYS A 29 -1.84 8.69 -4.21
N ILE A 30 -1.83 8.38 -2.91
CA ILE A 30 -2.83 7.50 -2.29
C ILE A 30 -4.21 8.14 -2.41
N GLU A 31 -4.32 9.43 -2.10
CA GLU A 31 -5.56 10.21 -2.29
C GLU A 31 -6.06 10.11 -3.73
N ARG A 32 -5.17 10.30 -4.71
CA ARG A 32 -5.55 10.22 -6.12
C ARG A 32 -5.98 8.81 -6.53
N VAL A 33 -5.29 7.77 -6.08
CA VAL A 33 -5.65 6.37 -6.35
C VAL A 33 -7.03 6.06 -5.78
N LEU A 34 -7.31 6.49 -4.54
CA LEU A 34 -8.63 6.30 -3.93
C LEU A 34 -9.73 7.08 -4.64
N GLU A 35 -9.44 8.26 -5.17
CA GLU A 35 -10.39 9.11 -5.88
C GLU A 35 -10.80 8.53 -7.26
N ILE A 36 -9.82 8.04 -8.04
CA ILE A 36 -10.06 7.67 -9.45
C ILE A 36 -10.35 6.19 -9.67
N THR A 37 -10.00 5.33 -8.71
CA THR A 37 -10.12 3.89 -8.90
C THR A 37 -11.56 3.46 -8.67
N SER A 38 -12.10 2.68 -9.60
CA SER A 38 -13.49 2.19 -9.54
C SER A 38 -13.76 1.40 -8.26
N ASN A 39 -14.92 1.65 -7.64
CA ASN A 39 -15.42 0.86 -6.51
C ASN A 39 -15.74 -0.59 -6.87
N SER A 40 -15.86 -0.93 -8.16
CA SER A 40 -16.06 -2.30 -8.62
C SER A 40 -14.78 -3.15 -8.59
N LEU A 41 -13.61 -2.52 -8.47
CA LEU A 41 -12.33 -3.20 -8.35
C LEU A 41 -12.02 -3.43 -6.87
N SER A 42 -11.71 -4.68 -6.50
CA SER A 42 -11.26 -5.00 -5.14
C SER A 42 -9.74 -4.83 -5.04
N TYR A 43 -9.27 -3.80 -4.34
CA TYR A 43 -7.84 -3.52 -4.20
C TYR A 43 -7.45 -3.07 -2.80
N GLU A 44 -6.17 -3.20 -2.49
CA GLU A 44 -5.54 -2.67 -1.29
C GLU A 44 -4.29 -1.85 -1.63
N ILE A 45 -3.92 -0.94 -0.74
CA ILE A 45 -2.73 -0.10 -0.84
C ILE A 45 -1.87 -0.37 0.40
N ILE A 46 -0.64 -0.81 0.16
CA ILE A 46 0.35 -1.15 1.17
C ILE A 46 1.49 -0.15 1.06
N ILE A 47 1.61 0.71 2.05
CA ILE A 47 2.68 1.69 2.13
C ILE A 47 3.80 1.13 2.99
N VAL A 48 5.01 1.11 2.42
CA VAL A 48 6.23 0.76 3.16
C VAL A 48 7.06 2.02 3.37
N ASP A 49 7.11 2.53 4.60
CA ASP A 49 8.08 3.55 4.97
C ASP A 49 9.47 2.91 5.09
N ASN A 50 10.40 3.28 4.22
CA ASN A 50 11.69 2.63 4.07
C ASN A 50 12.78 3.34 4.87
N ALA A 51 12.56 3.46 6.19
CA ALA A 51 13.40 4.17 7.15
C ALA A 51 13.55 5.67 6.86
N SER A 52 12.42 6.35 6.61
CA SER A 52 12.43 7.81 6.50
C SER A 52 12.81 8.47 7.83
N LYS A 53 13.20 9.75 7.72
CA LYS A 53 13.36 10.66 8.85
C LYS A 53 12.09 10.64 9.72
N LYS A 54 12.27 10.85 11.03
CA LYS A 54 11.20 10.71 12.01
C LYS A 54 10.03 11.65 11.72
N GLU A 55 10.32 12.86 11.26
CA GLU A 55 9.34 13.89 10.94
C GLU A 55 8.52 13.49 9.69
N ASP A 56 9.17 13.00 8.65
CA ASP A 56 8.52 12.54 7.41
C ASP A 56 7.61 11.33 7.68
N PHE A 57 8.09 10.36 8.46
CA PHE A 57 7.26 9.24 8.88
C PHE A 57 6.07 9.67 9.76
N ALA A 58 6.27 10.64 10.66
CA ALA A 58 5.20 11.15 11.50
C ALA A 58 4.11 11.84 10.68
N LEU A 59 4.51 12.67 9.70
CA LEU A 59 3.60 13.28 8.73
C LEU A 59 2.80 12.21 7.99
N LEU A 60 3.48 11.26 7.34
CA LEU A 60 2.84 10.15 6.62
C LEU A 60 1.83 9.41 7.52
N LYS A 61 2.24 9.01 8.72
CA LYS A 61 1.39 8.27 9.66
C LYS A 61 0.15 9.07 10.05
N SER A 62 0.30 10.36 10.34
CA SER A 62 -0.83 11.21 10.72
C SER A 62 -1.82 11.43 9.57
N SER A 63 -1.32 11.68 8.35
CA SER A 63 -2.17 11.88 7.17
C SER A 63 -2.95 10.61 6.80
N LEU A 64 -2.31 9.42 6.88
CA LEU A 64 -3.01 8.16 6.62
C LEU A 64 -4.04 7.83 7.71
N ALA A 65 -3.80 8.21 8.96
CA ALA A 65 -4.79 8.07 10.02
C ALA A 65 -6.00 8.99 9.80
N GLN A 66 -5.79 10.22 9.31
CA GLN A 66 -6.86 11.16 8.97
C GLN A 66 -7.68 10.71 7.77
N LEU A 67 -7.03 10.10 6.77
CA LEU A 67 -7.69 9.52 5.60
C LEU A 67 -8.69 8.42 5.99
N ASN A 68 -8.43 7.70 7.08
CA ASN A 68 -9.33 6.72 7.70
C ASN A 68 -9.96 5.75 6.67
N ASN A 69 -9.13 5.16 5.82
CA ASN A 69 -9.57 4.28 4.74
C ASN A 69 -9.06 2.86 4.97
N ASP A 70 -9.97 1.89 4.93
CA ASP A 70 -9.73 0.47 5.21
C ASP A 70 -8.90 -0.24 4.13
N LYS A 71 -8.82 0.33 2.93
CA LYS A 71 -7.97 -0.17 1.84
C LYS A 71 -6.49 0.16 2.04
N VAL A 72 -6.14 1.01 3.01
CA VAL A 72 -4.79 1.57 3.16
C VAL A 72 -4.11 1.03 4.42
N SER A 73 -2.90 0.50 4.27
CA SER A 73 -2.07 0.00 5.38
C SER A 73 -0.66 0.58 5.34
N LEU A 74 -0.07 0.82 6.51
CA LEU A 74 1.27 1.42 6.65
C LEU A 74 2.19 0.51 7.46
N TYR A 75 3.34 0.17 6.89
CA TYR A 75 4.39 -0.62 7.52
C TYR A 75 5.70 0.16 7.51
N ARG A 76 6.36 0.25 8.66
CA ARG A 76 7.64 0.95 8.79
C ARG A 76 8.81 -0.02 8.85
N SER A 77 9.77 0.15 7.95
CA SER A 77 11.10 -0.44 8.06
C SER A 77 12.03 0.43 8.90
N ARG A 78 12.90 -0.20 9.69
CA ARG A 78 13.96 0.49 10.44
C ARG A 78 15.23 0.72 9.62
N ILE A 79 15.34 0.05 8.47
CA ILE A 79 16.49 0.13 7.56
C ILE A 79 16.00 0.45 6.15
N ASN A 80 16.74 1.30 5.43
CA ASN A 80 16.47 1.54 4.02
C ASN A 80 17.09 0.41 3.20
N THR A 81 16.27 -0.49 2.66
CA THR A 81 16.71 -1.64 1.87
C THR A 81 16.71 -1.39 0.36
N GLY A 82 16.65 -0.11 -0.05
CA GLY A 82 16.47 0.28 -1.44
C GLY A 82 15.11 -0.15 -2.01
N PHE A 83 14.93 0.06 -3.32
CA PHE A 83 13.66 -0.18 -4.01
C PHE A 83 13.25 -1.66 -4.01
N GLY A 84 14.15 -2.57 -4.38
CA GLY A 84 13.81 -4.01 -4.43
C GLY A 84 13.46 -4.57 -3.05
N GLY A 85 14.30 -4.28 -2.04
CA GLY A 85 14.08 -4.78 -0.68
C GLY A 85 12.83 -4.20 -0.02
N GLY A 86 12.57 -2.90 -0.20
CA GLY A 86 11.37 -2.27 0.38
C GLY A 86 10.08 -2.84 -0.23
N ASN A 87 10.09 -3.14 -1.53
CA ASN A 87 8.94 -3.75 -2.20
C ASN A 87 8.74 -5.17 -1.71
N MET A 88 9.82 -5.95 -1.59
CA MET A 88 9.76 -7.32 -1.08
C MET A 88 9.24 -7.37 0.36
N HIS A 89 9.53 -6.36 1.17
CA HIS A 89 8.92 -6.21 2.50
C HIS A 89 7.41 -5.98 2.38
N GLY A 90 6.96 -5.10 1.49
CA GLY A 90 5.53 -4.86 1.22
C GLY A 90 4.79 -6.11 0.72
N VAL A 91 5.43 -6.92 -0.13
CA VAL A 91 4.87 -8.17 -0.69
C VAL A 91 4.43 -9.14 0.41
N GLN A 92 5.12 -9.15 1.56
CA GLN A 92 4.77 -10.02 2.69
C GLN A 92 3.40 -9.72 3.29
N PHE A 93 2.86 -8.51 3.06
CA PHE A 93 1.57 -8.08 3.58
C PHE A 93 0.45 -8.13 2.55
N ALA A 94 0.77 -8.40 1.28
CA ALA A 94 -0.21 -8.46 0.20
C ALA A 94 -1.15 -9.67 0.35
N LYS A 95 -2.45 -9.40 0.27
CA LYS A 95 -3.54 -10.39 0.31
C LYS A 95 -4.06 -10.72 -1.09
N GLY A 96 -3.70 -9.92 -2.08
CA GLY A 96 -4.02 -10.16 -3.48
C GLY A 96 -3.39 -11.45 -4.01
N LYS A 97 -3.88 -11.92 -5.17
CA LYS A 97 -3.24 -13.03 -5.87
C LYS A 97 -1.80 -12.64 -6.23
N LYS A 98 -0.88 -13.61 -6.17
CA LYS A 98 0.56 -13.39 -6.47
C LYS A 98 0.79 -12.73 -7.83
N ASP A 99 -0.07 -13.00 -8.81
CA ASP A 99 0.02 -12.47 -10.17
C ASP A 99 -0.55 -11.05 -10.34
N SER A 100 -0.99 -10.41 -9.25
CA SER A 100 -1.70 -9.12 -9.29
C SER A 100 -1.12 -8.09 -8.31
N ILE A 101 0.20 -8.19 -8.08
CA ILE A 101 0.96 -7.29 -7.23
C ILE A 101 1.63 -6.22 -8.11
N TYR A 102 1.36 -4.96 -7.83
CA TYR A 102 1.94 -3.82 -8.52
C TYR A 102 2.89 -3.08 -7.59
N LEU A 103 4.13 -2.91 -8.02
CA LEU A 103 5.19 -2.26 -7.26
C LEU A 103 5.43 -0.86 -7.80
N TRP A 104 5.36 0.14 -6.92
CA TRP A 104 5.53 1.53 -7.33
C TRP A 104 6.40 2.31 -6.34
N ARG A 105 7.14 3.28 -6.86
CA ARG A 105 7.89 4.28 -6.10
C ARG A 105 7.57 5.65 -6.65
N ILE A 106 7.39 6.60 -5.76
CA ILE A 106 7.41 8.01 -6.11
C ILE A 106 8.84 8.53 -5.91
N ALA A 107 9.38 9.13 -6.97
CA ALA A 107 10.69 9.76 -6.97
C ALA A 107 10.58 11.22 -6.58
#